data_AF-A0A953PPT9-F1
#
_entry.id   AF-A0A953PPT9-F1
#
_cell.length_a   1.000
_cell.length_b   1.000
_cell.length_c   1.000
_cell.angle_alpha   90.00
_cell.angle_beta   90.00
_cell.angle_gamma   90.00
#
_symmetry.space_group_name_H-M   'P 1'
#
loop_
_entity.id
_entity.type
_entity.pdbx_description
1 polymer ?
#
loop_
_entity_poly.entity_id
_entity_poly.type
_entity_poly.pdbx_seq_one_letter_code
_entity_poly.pdbx_strand_id
1 'polypeptide(L)'
;MNAVVFVLGLTAIAAAQTPSQKIDIVSVTGCLRETTPNTWTLENATDPVPSSANAPPAKDIPATPPVGKNQYRLIGVSEFNLTAHRGHTVIIKGLFIKATPMSRVNMTSVTMVAASCAPAPAR
;
A
#
# COMPACT_ATOMS: atom_id res chain seq x y z
N MET A 1 -58.91 43.63 -4.99
CA MET A 1 -58.83 42.34 -4.28
C MET A 1 -57.74 41.54 -4.97
N ASN A 2 -56.49 41.65 -4.53
CA ASN A 2 -55.33 41.00 -5.17
C ASN A 2 -54.79 39.92 -4.23
N ALA A 3 -54.85 38.67 -4.66
CA ALA A 3 -54.22 37.55 -3.97
C ALA A 3 -52.77 37.42 -4.45
N VAL A 4 -51.83 37.54 -3.53
CA VAL A 4 -50.42 37.19 -3.77
C VAL A 4 -50.25 35.73 -3.37
N VAL A 5 -49.93 34.88 -4.35
CA VAL A 5 -49.64 33.46 -4.13
C VAL A 5 -48.14 33.31 -3.92
N PHE A 6 -47.72 32.94 -2.72
CA PHE A 6 -46.35 32.55 -2.42
C PHE A 6 -46.14 31.07 -2.79
N VAL A 7 -45.35 30.80 -3.83
CA VAL A 7 -44.91 29.45 -4.19
C VAL A 7 -43.61 29.15 -3.43
N LEU A 8 -43.70 28.35 -2.38
CA LEU A 8 -42.55 27.76 -1.70
C LEU A 8 -42.00 26.61 -2.56
N GLY A 9 -40.99 26.91 -3.38
CA GLY A 9 -40.24 25.89 -4.12
C GLY A 9 -39.28 25.14 -3.20
N LEU A 10 -39.55 23.85 -2.94
CA LEU A 10 -38.58 22.95 -2.30
C LEU A 10 -37.43 22.68 -3.28
N THR A 11 -36.28 23.30 -3.06
CA THR A 11 -35.03 22.93 -3.74
C THR A 11 -34.43 21.71 -3.04
N ALA A 12 -34.64 20.53 -3.63
CA ALA A 12 -33.93 19.32 -3.20
C ALA A 12 -32.45 19.45 -3.56
N ILE A 13 -31.59 19.65 -2.55
CA ILE A 13 -30.14 19.62 -2.72
C ILE A 13 -29.73 18.14 -2.83
N ALA A 14 -29.55 17.64 -4.06
CA ALA A 14 -28.96 16.34 -4.27
C ALA A 14 -27.49 16.37 -3.83
N ALA A 15 -27.17 15.74 -2.69
CA ALA A 15 -25.79 15.56 -2.26
C ALA A 15 -25.09 14.63 -3.27
N ALA A 16 -24.16 15.18 -4.06
CA ALA A 16 -23.34 14.39 -4.96
C ALA A 16 -22.46 13.44 -4.14
N GLN A 17 -22.75 12.15 -4.20
CA GLN A 17 -21.90 11.12 -3.61
C GLN A 17 -20.59 11.07 -4.40
N THR A 18 -19.47 11.41 -3.76
CA THR A 18 -18.15 11.25 -4.39
C THR A 18 -17.92 9.76 -4.69
N PRO A 19 -17.57 9.37 -5.92
CA PRO A 19 -17.31 7.98 -6.24
C PRO A 19 -16.24 7.41 -5.30
N SER A 20 -16.52 6.26 -4.68
CA SER A 20 -15.54 5.56 -3.86
C SER A 20 -14.31 5.27 -4.70
N GLN A 21 -13.15 5.76 -4.27
CA GLN A 21 -11.89 5.50 -4.97
C GLN A 21 -11.60 4.01 -4.91
N LYS A 22 -11.44 3.38 -6.08
CA LYS A 22 -10.99 1.99 -6.15
C LYS A 22 -9.54 1.92 -5.65
N ILE A 23 -9.30 1.11 -4.63
CA ILE A 23 -7.96 0.83 -4.12
C ILE A 23 -7.52 -0.53 -4.66
N ASP A 24 -6.45 -0.55 -5.44
CA ASP A 24 -5.92 -1.78 -6.01
C ASP A 24 -5.08 -2.54 -4.97
N ILE A 25 -5.15 -3.87 -5.02
CA ILE A 25 -4.21 -4.74 -4.31
C ILE A 25 -2.99 -4.94 -5.20
N VAL A 26 -1.80 -4.78 -4.63
CA VAL A 26 -0.53 -4.88 -5.36
C VAL A 26 0.43 -5.81 -4.63
N SER A 27 1.42 -6.28 -5.36
CA SER A 27 2.62 -6.95 -4.86
C SER A 27 3.81 -6.02 -5.09
N VAL A 28 4.60 -5.80 -4.05
CA VAL A 28 5.88 -5.09 -4.10
C VAL A 28 6.94 -5.91 -3.38
N THR A 29 8.14 -5.95 -3.93
CA THR A 29 9.27 -6.64 -3.31
C THR A 29 10.35 -5.62 -2.97
N GLY A 30 10.92 -5.70 -1.77
CA GLY A 30 11.97 -4.79 -1.36
C GLY A 30 12.56 -5.12 0.00
N CYS A 31 13.42 -4.23 0.48
CA CYS A 31 14.12 -4.36 1.74
C CYS A 31 13.26 -3.84 2.90
N LEU A 32 13.01 -4.70 3.90
CA LEU A 32 12.23 -4.31 5.07
C LEU A 32 13.11 -3.57 6.09
N ARG A 33 12.71 -2.34 6.42
CA ARG A 33 13.38 -1.48 7.40
C ARG A 33 12.40 -0.95 8.43
N GLU A 34 12.89 -0.80 9.64
CA GLU A 34 12.20 -0.05 10.68
C GLU A 34 12.91 1.29 10.82
N THR A 35 12.20 2.38 10.58
CA THR A 35 12.78 3.74 10.55
C THR A 35 12.73 4.40 11.92
N THR A 36 11.64 4.18 12.64
CA THR A 36 11.45 4.49 14.07
C THR A 36 10.67 3.35 14.71
N PRO A 37 10.62 3.23 16.05
CA PRO A 37 9.91 2.13 16.70
C PRO A 37 8.49 1.93 16.14
N ASN A 38 8.20 0.73 15.65
CA ASN A 38 6.96 0.30 15.00
C ASN A 38 6.59 1.04 13.69
N THR A 39 7.50 1.83 13.11
CA THR A 39 7.31 2.43 11.79
C THR A 39 8.15 1.70 10.75
N TRP A 40 7.46 1.03 9.84
CA TRP A 40 8.08 0.16 8.86
C TRP A 40 8.03 0.75 7.45
N THR A 41 9.13 0.62 6.73
CA THR A 41 9.26 0.98 5.32
C THR A 41 9.78 -0.20 4.52
N LEU A 42 9.34 -0.26 3.27
CA LEU A 42 9.93 -1.11 2.24
C LEU A 42 10.79 -0.20 1.34
N GLU A 43 12.10 -0.41 1.36
CA GLU A 43 13.08 0.36 0.61
C GLU A 43 13.62 -0.42 -0.59
N ASN A 44 14.21 0.28 -1.56
CA ASN A 44 14.69 -0.31 -2.82
C ASN A 44 13.64 -1.23 -3.46
N ALA A 45 12.38 -0.80 -3.36
CA ALA A 45 11.23 -1.62 -3.68
C ALA A 45 10.89 -1.54 -5.18
N THR A 46 10.38 -2.64 -5.72
CA THR A 46 9.89 -2.72 -7.11
C THR A 46 8.71 -1.78 -7.34
N ASP A 47 8.33 -1.60 -8.61
CA ASP A 47 7.04 -1.00 -8.94
C ASP A 47 5.88 -1.86 -8.41
N PRO A 48 4.71 -1.26 -8.09
CA PRO A 48 3.57 -1.99 -7.59
C PRO A 48 2.89 -2.74 -8.74
N VAL A 49 2.86 -4.06 -8.66
CA VAL A 49 2.22 -4.92 -9.68
C VAL A 49 0.86 -5.39 -9.16
N PRO A 50 -0.24 -5.29 -9.93
CA PRO A 50 -1.55 -5.81 -9.51
C PRO A 50 -1.49 -7.25 -9.00
N SER A 51 -2.18 -7.54 -7.90
CA SER A 51 -2.13 -8.86 -7.26
C SER A 51 -3.41 -9.20 -6.49
N SER A 52 -3.46 -10.42 -5.96
CA SER A 52 -4.44 -10.84 -4.94
C SER A 52 -3.92 -10.56 -3.52
N ALA A 53 -4.79 -10.61 -2.52
CA ALA A 53 -4.45 -10.33 -1.12
C ALA A 53 -3.52 -11.38 -0.48
N ASN A 54 -3.63 -12.63 -0.95
CA ASN A 54 -2.99 -13.79 -0.33
C ASN A 54 -1.49 -13.83 -0.62
N ALA A 55 -0.73 -14.41 0.31
CA ALA A 55 0.68 -14.71 0.12
C ALA A 55 0.91 -15.43 -1.24
N PRO A 56 1.99 -15.11 -1.96
CA PRO A 56 2.32 -15.82 -3.19
C PRO A 56 2.59 -17.31 -2.90
N PRO A 57 2.23 -18.23 -3.80
CA PRO A 57 2.68 -19.61 -3.68
C PRO A 57 4.20 -19.70 -3.82
N ALA A 58 4.82 -20.74 -3.26
CA ALA A 58 6.29 -20.87 -3.21
C ALA A 58 6.97 -20.75 -4.58
N LYS A 59 6.34 -21.26 -5.64
CA LYS A 59 6.84 -21.19 -7.03
C LYS A 59 6.92 -19.76 -7.60
N ASP A 60 6.18 -18.82 -7.02
CA ASP A 60 6.13 -17.42 -7.48
C ASP A 60 7.05 -16.51 -6.63
N ILE A 61 7.75 -17.08 -5.63
CA ILE A 61 8.79 -16.38 -4.88
C ILE A 61 10.06 -16.36 -5.75
N PRO A 62 10.62 -15.19 -6.09
CA PRO A 62 11.79 -15.12 -6.94
C PRO A 62 13.00 -15.70 -6.21
N ALA A 63 13.82 -16.47 -6.93
CA ALA A 63 15.05 -17.07 -6.38
C ALA A 63 16.11 -16.03 -6.02
N THR A 64 16.05 -14.85 -6.66
CA THR A 64 16.94 -13.72 -6.42
C THR A 64 16.13 -12.47 -6.07
N PRO A 65 16.56 -11.68 -5.06
CA PRO A 65 15.96 -10.39 -4.75
C PRO A 65 15.94 -9.46 -5.97
N PRO A 66 14.76 -8.98 -6.42
CA PRO A 66 14.70 -7.92 -7.41
C PRO A 66 15.22 -6.62 -6.80
N VAL A 67 15.85 -5.78 -7.63
CA VAL A 67 16.28 -4.43 -7.25
C VAL A 67 15.21 -3.44 -7.72
N GLY A 68 14.79 -2.56 -6.83
CA GLY A 68 13.90 -1.46 -7.15
C GLY A 68 14.40 -0.13 -6.62
N LYS A 69 13.64 0.92 -6.89
CA LYS A 69 13.98 2.32 -6.57
C LYS A 69 12.95 3.01 -5.68
N ASN A 70 11.82 2.35 -5.43
CA ASN A 70 10.70 2.95 -4.72
C ASN A 70 10.85 2.79 -3.21
N GLN A 71 10.08 3.58 -2.49
CA GLN A 71 9.88 3.45 -1.05
C GLN A 71 8.39 3.46 -0.73
N TYR A 72 8.00 2.58 0.19
CA TYR A 72 6.62 2.50 0.67
C TYR A 72 6.59 2.48 2.19
N ARG A 73 5.68 3.25 2.79
CA ARG A 73 5.36 3.10 4.21
C ARG A 73 4.37 1.96 4.38
N LEU A 74 4.67 1.04 5.29
CA LEU A 74 3.80 -0.08 5.61
C LEU A 74 2.82 0.33 6.72
N ILE A 75 1.56 -0.05 6.57
CA ILE A 75 0.49 0.14 7.56
C ILE A 75 -0.27 -1.17 7.75
N GLY A 76 -1.00 -1.32 8.87
CA GLY A 76 -1.65 -2.58 9.22
C GLY A 76 -0.65 -3.68 9.61
N VAL A 77 0.46 -3.29 10.25
CA VAL A 77 1.62 -4.18 10.46
C VAL A 77 1.51 -5.14 11.66
N SER A 78 0.54 -4.94 12.55
CA SER A 78 0.45 -5.63 13.85
C SER A 78 0.34 -7.15 13.71
N GLU A 79 -0.29 -7.63 12.64
CA GLU A 79 -0.60 -9.06 12.45
C GLU A 79 0.56 -9.86 11.82
N PHE A 80 1.67 -9.19 11.44
CA PHE A 80 2.67 -9.77 10.53
C PHE A 80 4.07 -9.95 11.13
N ASN A 81 4.25 -9.71 12.43
CA ASN A 81 5.53 -9.90 13.15
C ASN A 81 6.77 -9.40 12.36
N LEU A 82 6.73 -8.16 11.89
CA LEU A 82 7.75 -7.60 11.00
C LEU A 82 9.16 -7.57 11.62
N THR A 83 9.25 -7.58 12.94
CA THR A 83 10.52 -7.72 13.68
C THR A 83 11.32 -8.95 13.24
N ALA A 84 10.65 -10.09 12.98
CA ALA A 84 11.28 -11.31 12.50
C ALA A 84 11.81 -11.23 11.06
N HIS A 85 11.45 -10.17 10.33
CA HIS A 85 11.84 -9.94 8.94
C HIS A 85 12.73 -8.70 8.77
N ARG A 86 13.15 -8.06 9.87
CA ARG A 86 13.95 -6.84 9.83
C ARG A 86 15.24 -7.08 9.05
N GLY A 87 15.47 -6.29 8.01
CA GLY A 87 16.66 -6.39 7.17
C GLY A 87 16.65 -7.52 6.15
N HIS A 88 15.53 -8.21 5.98
CA HIS A 88 15.31 -9.18 4.91
C HIS A 88 14.75 -8.51 3.65
N THR A 89 14.96 -9.16 2.50
CA THR A 89 14.15 -8.87 1.33
C THR A 89 12.84 -9.62 1.46
N VAL A 90 11.72 -8.92 1.31
CA VAL A 90 10.37 -9.49 1.44
C VAL A 90 9.48 -9.08 0.27
N ILE A 91 8.53 -9.95 -0.08
CA ILE A 91 7.34 -9.60 -0.85
C ILE A 91 6.28 -9.13 0.14
N ILE A 92 5.77 -7.91 -0.08
CA ILE A 92 4.58 -7.39 0.58
C ILE A 92 3.45 -7.35 -0.43
N LYS A 93 2.31 -7.92 -0.07
CA LYS A 93 1.05 -7.67 -0.77
C LYS A 93 0.13 -6.84 0.09
N GLY A 94 -0.67 -6.01 -0.55
CA GLY A 94 -1.58 -5.14 0.17
C GLY A 94 -2.28 -4.09 -0.68
N LEU A 95 -3.14 -3.32 -0.02
CA LEU A 95 -3.88 -2.22 -0.64
C LEU A 95 -2.93 -1.04 -0.89
N PHE A 96 -2.83 -0.61 -2.14
CA PHE A 96 -1.93 0.46 -2.55
C PHE A 96 -2.57 1.84 -2.45
N ILE A 97 -2.00 2.70 -1.61
CA ILE A 97 -2.49 4.05 -1.37
C ILE A 97 -1.44 5.03 -1.89
N LYS A 98 -1.68 5.57 -3.10
CA LYS A 98 -0.85 6.63 -3.68
C LYS A 98 -0.87 7.87 -2.80
N ALA A 99 0.30 8.41 -2.49
CA ALA A 99 0.44 9.64 -1.71
C ALA A 99 1.79 10.30 -1.98
N THR A 100 1.82 11.62 -1.73
CA THR A 100 3.03 12.46 -1.72
C THR A 100 3.29 12.87 -0.26
N PRO A 101 4.53 12.79 0.26
CA PRO A 101 5.77 12.45 -0.45
C PRO A 101 6.00 10.95 -0.65
N MET A 102 5.28 10.08 0.05
CA MET A 102 5.53 8.63 0.03
C MET A 102 4.21 7.86 0.00
N SER A 103 4.11 6.90 -0.93
CA SER A 103 2.95 6.01 -1.02
C SER A 103 2.95 4.97 0.11
N ARG A 104 1.78 4.42 0.40
CA ARG A 104 1.57 3.46 1.50
C ARG A 104 1.05 2.13 0.98
N VAL A 105 1.37 1.06 1.68
CA VAL A 105 0.79 -0.27 1.45
C VAL A 105 0.17 -0.77 2.75
N ASN A 106 -1.15 -0.97 2.76
CA ASN A 106 -1.82 -1.64 3.88
C ASN A 106 -1.69 -3.15 3.71
N MET A 107 -0.95 -3.78 4.60
CA MET A 107 -0.47 -5.14 4.43
C MET A 107 -1.59 -6.16 4.52
N THR A 108 -1.56 -7.14 3.62
CA THR A 108 -2.39 -8.35 3.67
C THR A 108 -1.56 -9.62 3.75
N SER A 109 -0.28 -9.56 3.36
CA SER A 109 0.69 -10.62 3.60
C SER A 109 2.13 -10.13 3.54
N VAL A 110 3.02 -10.89 4.16
CA VAL A 110 4.48 -10.78 4.07
C VAL A 110 5.05 -12.15 3.71
N THR A 111 6.02 -12.20 2.82
CA THR A 111 6.71 -13.45 2.46
C THR A 111 8.19 -13.16 2.27
N MET A 112 9.05 -13.98 2.89
CA MET A 112 10.50 -13.78 2.81
C MET A 112 11.03 -14.23 1.45
N VAL A 113 11.90 -13.42 0.86
CA VAL A 113 12.60 -13.70 -0.41
C VAL A 113 14.07 -14.01 -0.15
N ALA A 114 14.72 -13.21 0.70
CA ALA A 114 16.11 -13.43 1.08
C ALA A 114 16.38 -12.95 2.50
N ALA A 115 17.29 -13.68 3.19
CA ALA A 115 17.70 -13.40 4.56
C ALA A 115 18.47 -12.09 4.76
N SER A 116 18.86 -11.41 3.68
CA SER A 116 19.48 -10.10 3.75
C SER A 116 19.02 -9.22 2.59
N CYS A 117 18.89 -7.92 2.85
CA CYS A 117 18.73 -6.94 1.78
C CYS A 117 20.00 -6.86 0.92
N ALA A 118 19.81 -6.71 -0.39
CA ALA A 118 20.91 -6.34 -1.27
C ALA A 118 21.48 -4.96 -0.89
N PRO A 119 22.78 -4.71 -1.12
CA PRO A 119 23.36 -3.38 -1.01
C PRO A 119 22.51 -2.37 -1.81
N ALA A 120 22.30 -1.18 -1.26
CA ALA A 120 21.59 -0.15 -1.99
C ALA A 120 22.35 0.14 -3.30
N PRO A 121 21.66 0.23 -4.46
CA PRO A 121 22.31 0.66 -5.68
C PRO A 121 22.91 2.06 -5.48
N ALA A 122 24.10 2.31 -6.03
CA ALA A 122 24.71 3.62 -6.00
C ALA A 122 23.74 4.64 -6.64
N ARG A 123 23.44 5.71 -5.91
CA ARG A 123 22.58 6.81 -6.37
C ARG A 123 23.30 7.72 -7.34
#